data_AF-A0A2U3AKF4-F1
#
_entry.id   AF-A0A2U3AKF4-F1
#
_cell.length_a   1.000
_cell.length_b   1.000
_cell.length_c   1.000
_cell.angle_alpha   90.00
_cell.angle_beta   90.00
_cell.angle_gamma   90.00
#
_symmetry.space_group_name_H-M   'P 1'
#
loop_
_entity.id
_entity.type
_entity.pdbx_description
1 polymer ?
#
loop_
_entity_poly.entity_id
_entity_poly.type
_entity_poly.pdbx_seq_one_letter_code
_entity_poly.pdbx_strand_id
1 'polypeptide(L)'
;MKLNKLIIGSVVAMSLLAGCGNSSSLSSKEPIGFYEDSQKNDRVWLETTATDGIVGKDEHVNRIIVVKDGELTAYNTHFNSENLDSIKLGSIGDKSPEELEKLGVQRDKEYFEDRIKSSIGIIEDNIKYNKKKIEENEGYKQKQIENSQKKGIYEFEKQGYLQREKEFTEEIASLDKENGDFKEQIEILKNMKYQSPKPQKINVSIDTDGTGNVTESEMLTFKNHVLFAETNVGSSKSELKITEGKYKEFTPMVVSQIHDKYYAGYLIGGSQTDALITLSDEKEVGKYVTKLDQPDTKGIKVD
;
A
#
# COMPACT_ATOMS: atom_id res chain seq x y z
N MET A 1 -10.37 70.04 35.79
CA MET A 1 -11.64 69.33 36.06
C MET A 1 -11.82 68.33 34.92
N LYS A 2 -11.48 67.05 35.13
CA LYS A 2 -12.41 65.89 35.19
C LYS A 2 -13.37 65.86 33.98
N LEU A 3 -13.44 64.81 33.15
CA LEU A 3 -13.41 63.39 33.48
C LEU A 3 -13.07 62.53 32.25
N ASN A 4 -12.31 61.45 32.48
CA ASN A 4 -12.00 60.34 31.59
C ASN A 4 -13.23 59.71 30.92
N LYS A 5 -13.12 59.33 29.65
CA LYS A 5 -13.69 58.07 29.14
C LYS A 5 -12.70 57.38 28.20
N LEU A 6 -11.99 56.44 28.81
CA LEU A 6 -11.22 55.37 28.19
C LEU A 6 -12.21 54.43 27.50
N ILE A 7 -12.24 54.38 26.17
CA ILE A 7 -12.92 53.31 25.44
C ILE A 7 -11.88 52.22 25.22
N ILE A 8 -11.96 51.20 26.06
CA ILE A 8 -11.30 49.91 25.89
C ILE A 8 -12.00 49.24 24.70
N GLY A 9 -11.48 49.45 23.50
CA GLY A 9 -11.86 48.69 22.33
C GLY A 9 -11.23 47.31 22.44
N SER A 10 -12.05 46.32 22.82
CA SER A 10 -11.72 44.91 22.76
C SER A 10 -11.25 44.57 21.33
N VAL A 11 -9.95 44.36 21.15
CA VAL A 11 -9.44 43.60 20.01
C VAL A 11 -9.88 42.17 20.27
N VAL A 12 -11.07 41.83 19.76
CA VAL A 12 -11.43 40.43 19.52
C VAL A 12 -10.44 39.97 18.47
N ALA A 13 -9.38 39.31 18.92
CA ALA A 13 -8.59 38.46 18.08
C ALA A 13 -9.55 37.37 17.59
N MET A 14 -10.13 37.60 16.41
CA MET A 14 -10.71 36.53 15.61
C MET A 14 -9.51 35.67 15.20
N SER A 15 -9.13 34.77 16.09
CA SER A 15 -8.57 33.49 15.69
C SER A 15 -9.58 32.90 14.71
N LEU A 16 -9.36 33.16 13.42
CA LEU A 16 -9.87 32.32 12.35
C LEU A 16 -9.31 30.94 12.64
N LEU A 17 -10.06 30.18 13.45
CA LEU A 17 -10.10 28.75 13.36
C LEU A 17 -10.53 28.47 11.91
N ALA A 18 -9.55 28.35 11.01
CA ALA A 18 -9.73 27.62 9.76
C ALA A 18 -9.94 26.15 10.17
N GLY A 19 -11.18 25.87 10.57
CA GLY A 19 -11.67 24.57 11.00
C GLY A 19 -13.02 24.38 10.34
N CYS A 20 -12.98 23.98 9.08
CA CYS A 20 -14.01 23.38 8.22
C CYS A 20 -13.28 23.18 6.87
N GLY A 21 -12.70 22.02 6.58
CA GLY A 21 -13.49 20.82 6.32
C GLY A 21 -14.35 21.03 5.06
N ASN A 22 -13.73 21.48 3.97
CA ASN A 22 -14.41 21.59 2.68
C ASN A 22 -13.80 20.53 1.75
N SER A 23 -14.04 19.26 2.07
CA SER A 23 -13.83 18.19 1.10
C SER A 23 -14.85 18.36 -0.03
N SER A 24 -14.51 19.20 -1.00
CA SER A 24 -15.36 19.51 -2.14
C SER A 24 -15.20 18.44 -3.21
N SER A 25 -16.30 18.09 -3.89
CA SER A 25 -16.28 17.36 -5.15
C SER A 25 -15.65 18.21 -6.26
N LEU A 26 -15.27 17.57 -7.36
CA LEU A 26 -14.72 18.28 -8.51
C LEU A 26 -15.84 19.08 -9.19
N SER A 27 -15.81 20.41 -9.03
CA SER A 27 -16.81 21.38 -9.53
C SER A 27 -16.19 22.46 -10.43
N SER A 28 -14.97 22.25 -10.93
CA SER A 28 -14.23 23.26 -11.71
C SER A 28 -14.83 23.42 -13.11
N LYS A 29 -14.88 24.66 -13.60
CA LYS A 29 -15.28 24.98 -14.98
C LYS A 29 -14.20 24.65 -16.02
N GLU A 30 -13.00 24.30 -15.57
CA GLU A 30 -11.85 23.94 -16.42
C GLU A 30 -11.15 22.68 -15.91
N PRO A 31 -10.62 21.82 -16.80
CA PRO A 31 -9.69 20.75 -16.46
C PRO A 31 -8.55 21.21 -15.54
N ILE A 32 -8.36 20.52 -14.42
CA ILE A 32 -7.27 20.77 -13.45
C ILE A 32 -6.38 19.53 -13.32
N GLY A 33 -5.08 19.75 -13.17
CA GLY A 33 -4.10 18.69 -12.90
C GLY A 33 -4.18 18.19 -11.47
N PHE A 34 -3.72 16.96 -11.21
CA PHE A 34 -3.80 16.35 -9.89
C PHE A 34 -3.02 17.19 -8.86
N TYR A 35 -1.78 17.56 -9.20
CA TYR A 35 -0.94 18.36 -8.32
C TYR A 35 -1.53 19.75 -8.13
N GLU A 36 -1.87 20.47 -9.22
CA GLU A 36 -2.47 21.80 -9.14
C GLU A 36 -3.72 21.81 -8.26
N ASP A 37 -4.58 20.80 -8.41
CA ASP A 37 -5.79 20.64 -7.61
C ASP A 37 -5.47 20.35 -6.14
N SER A 38 -4.52 19.47 -5.87
CA SER A 38 -4.11 19.10 -4.51
C SER A 38 -3.62 20.28 -3.68
N GLN A 39 -3.02 21.30 -4.33
CA GLN A 39 -2.54 22.50 -3.66
C GLN A 39 -3.65 23.50 -3.32
N LYS A 40 -4.85 23.33 -3.89
CA LYS A 40 -5.96 24.27 -3.78
C LYS A 40 -7.16 23.69 -3.03
N ASN A 41 -7.36 22.38 -3.10
CA ASN A 41 -8.57 21.72 -2.65
C ASN A 41 -8.26 20.48 -1.81
N ASP A 42 -9.04 20.29 -0.75
CA ASP A 42 -9.08 19.04 -0.02
C ASP A 42 -9.94 18.04 -0.78
N ARG A 43 -9.43 16.83 -1.01
CA ARG A 43 -10.12 15.78 -1.75
C ARG A 43 -9.87 14.39 -1.20
N VAL A 44 -10.81 13.50 -1.47
CA VAL A 44 -10.60 12.05 -1.36
C VAL A 44 -10.51 11.48 -2.76
N TRP A 45 -9.40 10.82 -3.03
CA TRP A 45 -9.17 10.03 -4.22
C TRP A 45 -9.27 8.54 -3.86
N LEU A 46 -9.79 7.76 -4.79
CA LEU A 46 -9.94 6.32 -4.69
C LEU A 46 -9.05 5.71 -5.76
N GLU A 47 -8.12 4.87 -5.36
CA GLU A 47 -7.49 3.97 -6.32
C GLU A 47 -8.34 2.72 -6.43
N THR A 48 -8.67 2.37 -7.66
CA THR A 48 -9.53 1.25 -7.99
C THR A 48 -8.89 0.39 -9.06
N THR A 49 -9.23 -0.89 -9.10
CA THR A 49 -9.03 -1.69 -10.30
C THR A 49 -9.85 -1.11 -11.46
N ALA A 50 -9.34 -1.29 -12.68
CA ALA A 50 -9.98 -0.90 -13.93
C ALA A 50 -9.86 -2.08 -14.91
N THR A 51 -10.90 -2.91 -14.97
CA THR A 51 -10.93 -4.04 -15.90
C THR A 51 -11.12 -3.51 -17.33
N ASP A 52 -10.17 -3.81 -18.22
CA ASP A 52 -10.14 -3.32 -19.59
C ASP A 52 -10.23 -1.78 -19.70
N GLY A 53 -9.64 -1.05 -18.74
CA GLY A 53 -9.67 0.41 -18.67
C GLY A 53 -11.03 0.99 -18.25
N ILE A 54 -11.97 0.15 -17.83
CA ILE A 54 -13.31 0.55 -17.39
C ILE A 54 -13.41 0.46 -15.88
N VAL A 55 -13.89 1.54 -15.26
CA VAL A 55 -14.19 1.58 -13.83
C VAL A 55 -15.70 1.43 -13.62
N GLY A 56 -16.11 0.33 -12.99
CA GLY A 56 -17.50 0.00 -12.69
C GLY A 56 -17.78 -0.14 -11.20
N LYS A 57 -19.07 -0.30 -10.85
CA LYS A 57 -19.52 -0.45 -9.45
C LYS A 57 -18.92 -1.65 -8.71
N ASP A 58 -18.52 -2.68 -9.45
CA ASP A 58 -18.00 -3.93 -8.89
C ASP A 58 -16.48 -3.94 -8.73
N GLU A 59 -15.81 -2.88 -9.21
CA GLU A 59 -14.37 -2.73 -9.10
C GLU A 59 -13.92 -2.53 -7.65
N HIS A 60 -12.71 -3.03 -7.37
CA HIS A 60 -12.15 -3.04 -6.03
C HIS A 60 -11.44 -1.73 -5.74
N VAL A 61 -11.77 -1.13 -4.60
CA VAL A 61 -11.05 0.02 -4.06
C VAL A 61 -9.79 -0.50 -3.37
N ASN A 62 -8.65 -0.25 -3.99
CA ASN A 62 -7.32 -0.68 -3.54
C ASN A 62 -6.77 0.23 -2.45
N ARG A 63 -6.96 1.55 -2.61
CA ARG A 63 -6.54 2.58 -1.66
C ARG A 63 -7.55 3.71 -1.57
N ILE A 64 -7.63 4.30 -0.39
CA ILE A 64 -8.28 5.59 -0.16
C ILE A 64 -7.17 6.60 0.12
N ILE A 65 -7.13 7.66 -0.67
CA ILE A 65 -6.09 8.68 -0.66
C ILE A 65 -6.73 10.00 -0.26
N VAL A 66 -6.32 10.53 0.88
CA VAL A 66 -6.83 11.80 1.42
C VAL A 66 -5.80 12.88 1.13
N VAL A 67 -6.20 13.90 0.39
CA VAL A 67 -5.43 15.11 0.13
C VAL A 67 -6.01 16.23 0.97
N LYS A 68 -5.18 16.83 1.83
CA LYS A 68 -5.53 17.98 2.67
C LYS A 68 -4.34 18.93 2.74
N ASP A 69 -4.60 20.22 2.58
CA ASP A 69 -3.56 21.26 2.68
C ASP A 69 -2.30 21.00 1.80
N GLY A 70 -2.48 20.42 0.60
CA GLY A 70 -1.37 20.08 -0.30
C GLY A 70 -0.56 18.84 0.10
N GLU A 71 -0.96 18.13 1.15
CA GLU A 71 -0.36 16.88 1.62
C GLU A 71 -1.29 15.69 1.36
N LEU A 72 -0.69 14.53 1.13
CA LEU A 72 -1.38 13.28 0.83
C LEU A 72 -1.22 12.28 1.97
N THR A 73 -2.27 11.54 2.29
CA THR A 73 -2.24 10.36 3.15
C THR A 73 -2.91 9.20 2.41
N ALA A 74 -2.20 8.09 2.22
CA ALA A 74 -2.73 6.91 1.53
C ALA A 74 -3.00 5.78 2.51
N TYR A 75 -4.22 5.26 2.50
CA TYR A 75 -4.69 4.15 3.31
C TYR A 75 -4.93 2.93 2.43
N ASN A 76 -4.35 1.79 2.79
CA ASN A 76 -4.59 0.54 2.08
C ASN A 76 -5.97 -0.02 2.43
N THR A 77 -6.76 -0.36 1.43
CA THR A 77 -8.11 -0.91 1.63
C THR A 77 -8.25 -2.33 1.11
N HIS A 78 -7.32 -2.78 0.28
CA HIS A 78 -7.34 -4.11 -0.31
C HIS A 78 -5.98 -4.81 -0.21
N PHE A 79 -6.02 -6.11 0.06
CA PHE A 79 -5.17 -7.08 -0.62
C PHE A 79 -5.86 -8.44 -0.58
N ASN A 80 -5.57 -9.21 -1.62
CA ASN A 80 -6.03 -10.55 -1.95
C ASN A 80 -5.77 -11.56 -0.82
N SER A 81 -6.51 -11.41 0.27
CA SER A 81 -6.50 -12.21 1.48
C SER A 81 -7.79 -13.00 1.48
N GLU A 82 -7.70 -14.31 1.69
CA GLU A 82 -8.87 -15.19 1.83
C GLU A 82 -9.85 -14.72 2.94
N ASN A 83 -9.41 -13.80 3.81
CA ASN A 83 -10.13 -13.38 5.00
C ASN A 83 -10.65 -11.94 4.97
N LEU A 84 -10.34 -11.13 3.95
CA LEU A 84 -10.81 -9.74 3.86
C LEU A 84 -11.57 -9.50 2.56
N ASP A 85 -12.87 -9.26 2.70
CA ASP A 85 -13.72 -8.81 1.61
C ASP A 85 -13.23 -7.46 1.07
N SER A 86 -12.96 -7.43 -0.24
CA SER A 86 -12.59 -6.20 -0.94
C SER A 86 -13.75 -5.21 -0.93
N ILE A 87 -13.41 -3.93 -0.72
CA ILE A 87 -14.39 -2.86 -0.85
C ILE A 87 -14.70 -2.69 -2.33
N LYS A 88 -15.97 -2.88 -2.69
CA LYS A 88 -16.44 -2.55 -4.03
C LYS A 88 -16.80 -1.07 -4.12
N LEU A 89 -16.46 -0.44 -5.23
CA LEU A 89 -16.73 0.99 -5.45
C LEU A 89 -18.20 1.36 -5.27
N GLY A 90 -19.13 0.52 -5.77
CA GLY A 90 -20.57 0.72 -5.59
C GLY A 90 -21.04 0.70 -4.13
N SER A 91 -20.34 -0.02 -3.25
CA SER A 91 -20.71 -0.14 -1.82
C SER A 91 -20.39 1.11 -0.99
N ILE A 92 -19.53 1.98 -1.52
CA ILE A 92 -19.13 3.23 -0.86
C ILE A 92 -19.75 4.45 -1.55
N GLY A 93 -20.62 4.23 -2.53
CA GLY A 93 -21.24 5.27 -3.33
C GLY A 93 -21.85 6.38 -2.48
N ASP A 94 -22.57 6.09 -1.40
CA ASP A 94 -23.27 7.10 -0.60
C ASP A 94 -22.41 7.79 0.47
N LYS A 95 -21.14 7.39 0.64
CA LYS A 95 -20.29 7.93 1.70
C LYS A 95 -19.84 9.36 1.38
N SER A 96 -19.80 10.18 2.42
CA SER A 96 -19.11 11.48 2.42
C SER A 96 -17.58 11.29 2.44
N PRO A 97 -16.80 12.32 2.06
CA PRO A 97 -15.35 12.25 2.15
C PRO A 97 -14.83 11.93 3.55
N GLU A 98 -15.44 12.47 4.61
CA GLU A 98 -15.05 12.15 6.00
C GLU A 98 -15.36 10.70 6.36
N GLU A 99 -16.45 10.13 5.84
CA GLU A 99 -16.77 8.71 6.01
C GLU A 99 -15.81 7.82 5.21
N LEU A 100 -15.36 8.25 4.03
CA LEU A 100 -14.35 7.57 3.24
C LEU A 100 -12.99 7.58 3.95
N GLU A 101 -12.58 8.72 4.52
CA GLU A 101 -11.35 8.80 5.33
C GLU A 101 -11.40 7.86 6.53
N LYS A 102 -12.51 7.87 7.30
CA LYS A 102 -12.68 6.94 8.42
C LYS A 102 -12.66 5.48 7.99
N LEU A 103 -13.30 5.17 6.85
CA LEU A 103 -13.26 3.85 6.25
C LEU A 103 -11.82 3.46 5.88
N GLY A 104 -11.05 4.38 5.29
CA GLY A 104 -9.64 4.19 4.96
C GLY A 104 -8.80 3.85 6.18
N VAL A 105 -8.91 4.64 7.25
CA VAL A 105 -8.20 4.39 8.52
C VAL A 105 -8.56 3.03 9.11
N GLN A 106 -9.85 2.67 9.12
CA GLN A 106 -10.30 1.38 9.62
C GLN A 106 -9.70 0.23 8.80
N ARG A 107 -9.79 0.33 7.46
CA ARG A 107 -9.40 -0.72 6.54
C ARG A 107 -7.89 -0.90 6.44
N ASP A 108 -7.13 0.18 6.58
CA ASP A 108 -5.67 0.12 6.63
C ASP A 108 -5.17 -0.57 7.91
N LYS A 109 -5.89 -0.38 9.02
CA LYS A 109 -5.64 -1.14 10.24
C LYS A 109 -6.00 -2.63 10.10
N GLU A 110 -7.18 -2.93 9.55
CA GLU A 110 -7.59 -4.33 9.27
C GLU A 110 -6.59 -5.02 8.33
N TYR A 111 -6.15 -4.31 7.29
CA TYR A 111 -5.11 -4.75 6.37
C TYR A 111 -3.81 -5.08 7.10
N PHE A 112 -3.34 -4.19 7.98
CA PHE A 112 -2.14 -4.44 8.78
C PHE A 112 -2.28 -5.71 9.64
N GLU A 113 -3.39 -5.85 10.37
CA GLU A 113 -3.65 -7.00 11.24
C GLU A 113 -3.72 -8.32 10.45
N ASP A 114 -4.38 -8.32 9.30
CA ASP A 114 -4.46 -9.49 8.43
C ASP A 114 -3.11 -9.85 7.79
N ARG A 115 -2.29 -8.85 7.42
CA ARG A 115 -0.93 -9.10 6.92
C ARG A 115 -0.03 -9.71 8.00
N ILE A 116 -0.16 -9.29 9.26
CA ILE A 116 0.54 -9.91 10.40
C ILE A 116 0.11 -11.37 10.53
N LYS A 117 -1.21 -11.63 10.56
CA LYS A 117 -1.76 -12.98 10.70
C LYS A 117 -1.32 -13.89 9.55
N SER A 118 -1.43 -13.43 8.31
CA SER A 118 -1.02 -14.18 7.12
C SER A 118 0.46 -14.50 7.13
N SER A 119 1.30 -13.54 7.53
CA SER A 119 2.75 -13.74 7.62
C SER A 119 3.11 -14.78 8.68
N ILE A 120 2.46 -14.74 9.85
CA ILE A 120 2.64 -15.75 10.89
C ILE A 120 2.22 -17.13 10.37
N GLY A 121 1.08 -17.24 9.69
CA GLY A 121 0.61 -18.51 9.13
C GLY A 121 1.61 -19.14 8.16
N ILE A 122 2.17 -18.36 7.24
CA ILE A 122 3.21 -18.83 6.29
C ILE A 122 4.44 -19.34 7.05
N ILE A 123 4.88 -18.61 8.09
CA ILE A 123 6.05 -19.00 8.88
C ILE A 123 5.75 -20.29 9.68
N GLU A 124 4.56 -20.42 10.26
CA GLU A 124 4.14 -21.63 10.97
C GLU A 124 4.10 -22.86 10.05
N ASP A 125 3.64 -22.71 8.81
CA ASP A 125 3.66 -23.76 7.80
C ASP A 125 5.09 -24.16 7.42
N ASN A 126 6.02 -23.21 7.30
CA ASN A 126 7.44 -23.50 7.08
C ASN A 126 8.06 -24.26 8.27
N ILE A 127 7.76 -23.86 9.50
CA ILE A 127 8.20 -24.60 10.70
C ILE A 127 7.67 -26.04 10.67
N LYS A 128 6.41 -26.22 10.30
CA LYS A 128 5.78 -27.55 10.20
C LYS A 128 6.45 -28.39 9.12
N TYR A 129 6.75 -27.81 7.97
CA TYR A 129 7.51 -28.46 6.90
C TYR A 129 8.89 -28.89 7.38
N ASN A 130 9.65 -27.99 8.01
CA ASN A 130 10.99 -28.25 8.52
C ASN A 130 11.00 -29.37 9.57
N LYS A 131 10.04 -29.38 10.50
CA LYS A 131 9.89 -30.46 11.49
C LYS A 131 9.72 -31.82 10.83
N LYS A 132 8.86 -31.93 9.81
CA LYS A 132 8.68 -33.17 9.06
C LYS A 132 9.97 -33.60 8.37
N LYS A 133 10.72 -32.65 7.81
CA LYS A 133 12.02 -32.92 7.17
C LYS A 133 13.08 -33.40 8.15
N ILE A 134 13.12 -32.81 9.34
CA ILE A 134 14.01 -33.27 10.42
C ILE A 134 13.68 -34.71 10.80
N GLU A 135 12.41 -35.05 11.03
CA GLU A 135 11.99 -36.42 11.37
C GLU A 135 12.36 -37.44 10.26
N GLU A 136 12.16 -37.08 8.98
CA GLU A 136 12.59 -37.89 7.83
C GLU A 136 14.11 -38.13 7.84
N ASN A 137 14.89 -37.05 8.02
CA ASN A 137 16.35 -37.08 8.00
C ASN A 137 16.95 -37.81 9.21
N GLU A 138 16.33 -37.73 10.39
CA GLU A 138 16.72 -38.54 11.56
C GLU A 138 16.58 -40.03 11.25
N GLY A 139 15.49 -40.43 10.60
CA GLY A 139 15.30 -41.82 10.14
C GLY A 139 16.34 -42.26 9.11
N TYR A 140 16.71 -41.39 8.17
CA TYR A 140 17.75 -41.70 7.19
C TYR A 140 19.14 -41.78 7.81
N LYS A 141 19.47 -40.85 8.72
CA LYS A 141 20.70 -40.83 9.51
C LYS A 141 20.85 -42.12 10.30
N GLN A 142 19.82 -42.54 11.02
CA GLN A 142 19.83 -43.78 11.80
C GLN A 142 20.11 -45.02 10.92
N LYS A 143 19.51 -45.10 9.73
CA LYS A 143 19.83 -46.16 8.76
C LYS A 143 21.28 -46.13 8.29
N GLN A 144 21.88 -44.95 8.10
CA GLN A 144 23.30 -44.86 7.74
C GLN A 144 24.20 -45.38 8.88
N ILE A 145 23.88 -45.01 10.13
CA ILE A 145 24.58 -45.49 11.32
C ILE A 145 24.52 -47.02 11.38
N GLU A 146 23.33 -47.61 11.26
CA GLU A 146 23.14 -49.06 11.28
C GLU A 146 23.91 -49.77 10.15
N ASN A 147 23.87 -49.22 8.93
CA ASN A 147 24.60 -49.77 7.80
C ASN A 147 26.12 -49.71 8.00
N SER A 148 26.65 -48.64 8.60
CA SER A 148 28.08 -48.50 8.90
C SER A 148 28.59 -49.49 9.95
N GLN A 149 27.68 -50.07 10.75
CA GLN A 149 27.98 -51.01 11.83
C GLN A 149 27.77 -52.48 11.43
N LYS A 150 27.26 -52.76 10.21
CA LYS A 150 27.04 -54.13 9.73
C LYS A 150 28.37 -54.89 9.62
N LYS A 151 28.36 -56.14 10.08
CA LYS A 151 29.51 -57.04 9.92
C LYS A 151 29.72 -57.39 8.45
N GLY A 152 30.98 -57.43 8.01
CA GLY A 152 31.36 -57.89 6.67
C GLY A 152 31.21 -56.85 5.56
N ILE A 153 30.95 -55.58 5.89
CA ILE A 153 30.96 -54.48 4.91
C ILE A 153 32.39 -54.11 4.51
N TYR A 154 32.56 -53.63 3.28
CA TYR A 154 33.85 -53.11 2.84
C TYR A 154 34.10 -51.70 3.42
N GLU A 155 35.37 -51.35 3.66
CA GLU A 155 35.73 -50.05 4.26
C GLU A 155 35.24 -48.87 3.40
N PHE A 156 35.29 -48.99 2.07
CA PHE A 156 34.80 -47.92 1.19
C PHE A 156 33.28 -47.67 1.35
N GLU A 157 32.49 -48.72 1.58
CA GLU A 157 31.04 -48.60 1.81
C GLU A 157 30.78 -47.94 3.17
N LYS A 158 31.54 -48.34 4.19
CA LYS A 158 31.49 -47.75 5.52
C LYS A 158 31.72 -46.24 5.49
N GLN A 159 32.76 -45.79 4.78
CA GLN A 159 33.03 -44.36 4.62
C GLN A 159 31.88 -43.63 3.92
N GLY A 160 31.26 -44.25 2.91
CA GLY A 160 30.06 -43.69 2.26
C GLY A 160 28.86 -43.54 3.21
N TYR A 161 28.65 -44.48 4.13
CA TYR A 161 27.61 -44.37 5.15
C TYR A 161 27.91 -43.25 6.16
N LEU A 162 29.14 -43.16 6.66
CA LEU A 162 29.55 -42.10 7.61
C LEU A 162 29.44 -40.70 7.00
N GLN A 163 29.79 -40.55 5.71
CA GLN A 163 29.66 -39.28 5.01
C GLN A 163 28.19 -38.84 4.91
N ARG A 164 27.29 -39.76 4.53
CA ARG A 164 25.84 -39.46 4.51
C ARG A 164 25.26 -39.18 5.89
N GLU A 165 25.71 -39.88 6.92
CA GLU A 165 25.32 -39.58 8.32
C GLU A 165 25.66 -38.13 8.68
N LYS A 166 26.85 -37.67 8.29
CA LYS A 166 27.30 -36.29 8.51
C LYS A 166 26.43 -35.30 7.74
N GLU A 167 26.15 -35.57 6.47
CA GLU A 167 25.26 -34.74 5.62
C GLU A 167 23.88 -34.56 6.26
N PHE A 168 23.23 -35.65 6.68
CA PHE A 168 21.93 -35.55 7.37
C PHE A 168 22.03 -34.81 8.70
N THR A 169 23.14 -34.94 9.43
CA THR A 169 23.36 -34.21 10.69
C THR A 169 23.46 -32.71 10.45
N GLU A 170 24.18 -32.29 9.41
CA GLU A 170 24.31 -30.88 9.03
C GLU A 170 22.97 -30.30 8.53
N GLU A 171 22.21 -31.07 7.75
CA GLU A 171 20.88 -30.66 7.27
C GLU A 171 19.88 -30.48 8.42
N ILE A 172 19.81 -31.43 9.36
CA ILE A 172 18.97 -31.32 10.57
C ILE A 172 19.34 -30.07 11.36
N ALA A 173 20.62 -29.84 11.62
CA ALA A 173 21.08 -28.67 12.37
C ALA A 173 20.73 -27.35 11.67
N SER A 174 20.78 -27.32 10.34
CA SER A 174 20.38 -26.15 9.53
C SER A 174 18.87 -25.88 9.66
N LEU A 175 18.03 -26.90 9.51
CA LEU A 175 16.57 -26.78 9.62
C LEU A 175 16.14 -26.38 11.04
N ASP A 176 16.79 -26.92 12.07
CA ASP A 176 16.54 -26.54 13.47
C ASP A 176 16.89 -25.08 13.75
N LYS A 177 18.01 -24.61 13.20
CA LYS A 177 18.38 -23.20 13.29
C LYS A 177 17.35 -22.32 12.60
N GLU A 178 16.92 -22.67 11.38
CA GLU A 178 15.89 -21.94 10.65
C GLU A 178 14.55 -21.88 11.42
N ASN A 179 14.16 -22.99 12.07
CA ASN A 179 13.01 -23.01 12.98
C ASN A 179 13.17 -22.05 14.17
N GLY A 180 14.39 -21.88 14.68
CA GLY A 180 14.71 -20.88 15.71
C GLY A 180 14.47 -19.46 15.21
N ASP A 181 15.04 -19.12 14.05
CA ASP A 181 14.89 -17.81 13.41
C ASP A 181 13.42 -17.49 13.10
N PHE A 182 12.65 -18.48 12.62
CA PHE A 182 11.22 -18.34 12.37
C PHE A 182 10.40 -18.04 13.64
N LYS A 183 10.73 -18.68 14.77
CA LYS A 183 10.06 -18.39 16.05
C LYS A 183 10.34 -16.97 16.53
N GLU A 184 11.57 -16.49 16.38
CA GLU A 184 11.91 -15.10 16.72
C GLU A 184 11.10 -14.11 15.85
N GLN A 185 10.97 -14.39 14.55
CA GLN A 185 10.17 -13.57 13.63
C GLN A 185 8.68 -13.55 14.02
N ILE A 186 8.10 -14.69 14.40
CA ILE A 186 6.71 -14.74 14.89
C ILE A 186 6.55 -13.82 16.11
N GLU A 187 7.50 -13.82 17.05
CA GLU A 187 7.43 -12.94 18.22
C GLU A 187 7.59 -11.46 17.86
N ILE A 188 8.42 -11.11 16.87
CA ILE A 188 8.51 -9.74 16.34
C ILE A 188 7.15 -9.32 15.74
N LEU A 189 6.55 -10.17 14.91
CA LEU A 189 5.27 -9.90 14.25
C LEU A 189 4.13 -9.72 15.27
N LYS A 190 4.03 -10.60 16.28
CA LYS A 190 3.02 -10.49 17.35
C LYS A 190 3.10 -9.19 18.14
N ASN A 191 4.31 -8.64 18.30
CA ASN A 191 4.54 -7.42 19.04
C ASN A 191 4.45 -6.15 18.18
N MET A 192 4.33 -6.29 16.86
CA MET A 192 4.24 -5.15 15.95
C MET A 192 2.90 -4.44 16.13
N LYS A 193 2.95 -3.10 16.21
CA LYS A 193 1.77 -2.27 16.39
C LYS A 193 1.46 -1.49 15.12
N TYR A 194 0.17 -1.41 14.81
CA TYR A 194 -0.32 -0.55 13.74
C TYR A 194 0.13 0.90 13.95
N GLN A 195 0.64 1.52 12.89
CA GLN A 195 0.92 2.94 12.83
C GLN A 195 0.18 3.52 11.64
N SER A 196 -0.72 4.45 11.89
CA SER A 196 -1.48 5.09 10.83
C SER A 196 -0.53 5.87 9.90
N PRO A 197 -0.75 5.81 8.56
CA PRO A 197 -0.04 6.63 7.61
C PRO A 197 -0.10 8.10 7.99
N LYS A 198 1.00 8.81 7.77
CA LYS A 198 1.09 10.25 8.06
C LYS A 198 0.95 11.06 6.78
N PRO A 199 0.40 12.28 6.86
CA PRO A 199 0.44 13.24 5.76
C PRO A 199 1.87 13.41 5.25
N GLN A 200 2.01 13.46 3.93
CA GLN A 200 3.28 13.61 3.26
C GLN A 200 3.16 14.55 2.06
N LYS A 201 4.27 15.20 1.72
CA LYS A 201 4.34 16.03 0.52
C LYS A 201 4.11 15.21 -0.74
N ILE A 202 3.27 15.76 -1.60
CA ILE A 202 3.01 15.22 -2.93
C ILE A 202 4.24 15.51 -3.81
N ASN A 203 4.82 14.47 -4.39
CA ASN A 203 5.91 14.60 -5.35
C ASN A 203 5.39 14.18 -6.72
N VAL A 204 5.27 15.15 -7.61
CA VAL A 204 4.94 14.92 -9.02
C VAL A 204 6.16 15.24 -9.87
N SER A 205 6.39 14.41 -10.88
CA SER A 205 7.32 14.70 -11.96
C SER A 205 6.61 14.58 -13.29
N ILE A 206 6.98 15.44 -14.23
CA ILE A 206 6.45 15.49 -15.58
C ILE A 206 7.59 15.21 -16.56
N ASP A 207 7.28 14.39 -17.56
CA ASP A 207 8.09 14.29 -18.77
C ASP A 207 7.46 15.11 -19.90
N THR A 208 8.25 15.90 -20.63
CA THR A 208 7.75 16.74 -21.74
C THR A 208 7.94 16.11 -23.11
N ASP A 209 7.18 16.57 -24.11
CA ASP A 209 7.24 16.14 -25.53
C ASP A 209 8.56 16.50 -26.27
N GLY A 210 9.62 16.83 -25.52
CA GLY A 210 10.88 17.34 -26.03
C GLY A 210 10.90 18.85 -26.32
N THR A 211 9.76 19.55 -26.24
CA THR A 211 9.72 21.02 -26.37
C THR A 211 9.81 21.75 -25.05
N GLY A 212 9.60 21.06 -23.92
CA GLY A 212 9.50 21.66 -22.59
C GLY A 212 8.18 22.38 -22.30
N ASN A 213 7.26 22.44 -23.28
CA ASN A 213 6.01 23.22 -23.16
C ASN A 213 4.76 22.37 -23.00
N VAL A 214 4.84 21.08 -23.34
CA VAL A 214 3.69 20.15 -23.28
C VAL A 214 4.09 18.93 -22.47
N THR A 215 3.28 18.62 -21.48
CA THR A 215 3.39 17.40 -20.68
C THR A 215 3.01 16.19 -21.52
N GLU A 216 3.95 15.26 -21.70
CA GLU A 216 3.74 13.97 -22.34
C GLU A 216 3.32 12.92 -21.30
N SER A 217 3.96 12.92 -20.13
CA SER A 217 3.62 12.01 -19.04
C SER A 217 3.71 12.67 -17.66
N GLU A 218 2.92 12.18 -16.72
CA GLU A 218 2.94 12.62 -15.33
C GLU A 218 3.09 11.40 -14.40
N MET A 219 3.96 11.52 -13.40
CA MET A 219 4.24 10.51 -12.40
C MET A 219 4.04 11.07 -11.00
N LEU A 220 3.17 10.41 -10.23
CA LEU A 220 2.96 10.70 -8.80
C LEU A 220 3.73 9.68 -7.95
N THR A 221 4.55 10.18 -7.03
CA THR A 221 5.33 9.37 -6.10
C THR A 221 5.02 9.72 -4.64
N PHE A 222 4.77 8.68 -3.83
CA PHE A 222 4.48 8.81 -2.41
C PHE A 222 4.94 7.57 -1.64
N LYS A 223 5.18 7.68 -0.35
CA LYS A 223 5.50 6.55 0.52
C LYS A 223 4.22 5.79 0.85
N ASN A 224 4.26 4.48 0.64
CA ASN A 224 3.24 3.56 1.10
C ASN A 224 3.82 2.64 2.18
N HIS A 225 3.01 2.31 3.17
CA HIS A 225 3.39 1.36 4.21
C HIS A 225 2.90 0.00 3.77
N VAL A 226 3.82 -0.92 3.46
CA VAL A 226 3.44 -2.29 3.08
C VAL A 226 4.19 -3.26 3.97
N LEU A 227 3.46 -4.12 4.67
CA LEU A 227 4.08 -5.19 5.42
C LEU A 227 4.45 -6.32 4.46
N PHE A 228 5.75 -6.51 4.27
CA PHE A 228 6.33 -7.64 3.54
C PHE A 228 6.98 -8.60 4.55
N ALA A 229 6.47 -9.83 4.61
CA ALA A 229 7.27 -10.94 5.08
C ALA A 229 8.00 -11.50 3.86
N GLU A 230 9.28 -11.18 3.68
CA GLU A 230 10.11 -11.83 2.69
C GLU A 230 10.54 -13.19 3.24
N THR A 231 9.86 -14.25 2.82
CA THR A 231 10.33 -15.62 3.03
C THR A 231 11.22 -16.02 1.86
N ASN A 232 12.34 -15.33 1.66
CA ASN A 232 13.38 -15.89 0.79
C ASN A 232 14.07 -17.01 1.57
N VAL A 233 14.16 -18.18 0.93
CA VAL A 233 14.98 -19.29 1.42
C VAL A 233 16.42 -18.77 1.57
N GLY A 234 16.84 -18.51 2.81
CA GLY A 234 18.17 -17.99 3.15
C GLY A 234 18.27 -16.54 3.63
N SER A 235 17.19 -15.76 3.74
CA SER A 235 17.23 -14.46 4.42
C SER A 235 16.14 -14.33 5.49
N SER A 236 16.54 -14.46 6.75
CA SER A 236 15.70 -14.56 7.94
C SER A 236 15.31 -13.21 8.56
N LYS A 237 14.69 -12.29 7.80
CA LYS A 237 14.15 -11.04 8.37
C LYS A 237 12.79 -10.66 7.80
N SER A 238 11.77 -10.75 8.63
CA SER A 238 10.49 -10.08 8.43
C SER A 238 10.61 -8.63 8.92
N GLU A 239 10.39 -7.66 8.04
CA GLU A 239 10.49 -6.23 8.37
C GLU A 239 9.28 -5.47 7.81
N LEU A 240 8.75 -4.52 8.58
CA LEU A 240 7.83 -3.53 8.04
C LEU A 240 8.63 -2.62 7.11
N LYS A 241 8.42 -2.76 5.80
CA LYS A 241 9.07 -1.90 4.81
C LYS A 241 8.13 -0.75 4.46
N ILE A 242 8.61 0.47 4.67
CA ILE A 242 8.01 1.63 4.02
C ILE A 242 8.53 1.59 2.59
N THR A 243 7.64 1.29 1.65
CA THR A 243 7.98 1.28 0.23
C THR A 243 7.56 2.59 -0.41
N GLU A 244 8.16 2.89 -1.54
CA GLU A 244 7.75 4.01 -2.36
C GLU A 244 6.68 3.52 -3.35
N GLY A 245 5.45 4.00 -3.19
CA GLY A 245 4.40 3.90 -4.19
C GLY A 245 4.67 4.86 -5.34
N LYS A 246 4.52 4.36 -6.57
CA LYS A 246 4.70 5.16 -7.80
C LYS A 246 3.54 4.86 -8.73
N TYR A 247 2.86 5.89 -9.18
CA TYR A 247 2.02 5.81 -10.36
C TYR A 247 2.77 6.42 -11.51
N LYS A 248 2.96 5.63 -12.56
CA LYS A 248 3.51 6.11 -13.83
C LYS A 248 2.36 6.28 -14.81
N GLU A 249 2.47 7.29 -15.66
CA GLU A 249 1.61 7.45 -16.83
C GLU A 249 0.15 7.66 -16.46
N PHE A 250 -0.14 8.84 -15.92
CA PHE A 250 -1.53 9.30 -15.85
C PHE A 250 -2.08 9.45 -17.26
N THR A 251 -3.20 8.77 -17.53
CA THR A 251 -4.02 9.04 -18.71
C THR A 251 -5.36 9.57 -18.23
N PRO A 252 -5.67 10.85 -18.48
CA PRO A 252 -6.95 11.40 -18.06
C PRO A 252 -8.12 10.59 -18.59
N MET A 253 -9.08 10.33 -17.71
CA MET A 253 -10.28 9.58 -18.04
C MET A 253 -11.51 10.23 -17.42
N VAL A 254 -12.62 9.99 -18.10
CA VAL A 254 -13.94 10.24 -17.55
C VAL A 254 -14.44 8.90 -17.04
N VAL A 255 -14.63 8.79 -15.73
CA VAL A 255 -15.32 7.62 -15.18
C VAL A 255 -16.81 7.88 -15.28
N SER A 256 -17.51 6.90 -15.84
CA SER A 256 -18.94 6.96 -16.01
C SER A 256 -19.70 7.16 -14.70
N GLN A 257 -21.00 7.40 -14.82
CA GLN A 257 -21.91 7.42 -13.69
C GLN A 257 -21.95 6.04 -12.99
N ILE A 258 -21.58 6.02 -11.72
CA ILE A 258 -21.74 4.83 -10.85
C ILE A 258 -22.86 5.15 -9.88
N HIS A 259 -23.99 4.46 -10.03
CA HIS A 259 -25.26 4.82 -9.40
C HIS A 259 -25.72 6.24 -9.78
N ASP A 260 -25.87 7.15 -8.82
CA ASP A 260 -26.28 8.56 -9.07
C ASP A 260 -25.09 9.53 -8.94
N LYS A 261 -23.86 9.02 -8.84
CA LYS A 261 -22.65 9.80 -8.68
C LYS A 261 -21.76 9.72 -9.91
N TYR A 262 -21.02 10.80 -10.15
CA TYR A 262 -20.06 10.89 -11.24
C TYR A 262 -18.65 10.95 -10.69
N TYR A 263 -17.72 10.38 -11.43
CA TYR A 263 -16.32 10.27 -11.04
C TYR A 263 -15.42 10.78 -12.17
N ALA A 264 -14.32 11.43 -11.81
CA ALA A 264 -13.29 11.88 -12.74
C ALA A 264 -11.93 11.40 -12.25
N GLY A 265 -10.96 11.24 -13.15
CA GLY A 265 -9.65 10.78 -12.72
C GLY A 265 -8.72 10.36 -13.82
N TYR A 266 -7.87 9.38 -13.52
CA TYR A 266 -6.81 8.92 -14.40
C TYR A 266 -6.81 7.40 -14.47
N LEU A 267 -6.58 6.83 -15.66
CA LEU A 267 -5.97 5.50 -15.75
C LEU A 267 -4.53 5.66 -15.29
N ILE A 268 -4.03 4.66 -14.56
CA ILE A 268 -2.68 4.67 -14.02
C ILE A 268 -1.94 3.40 -14.46
N GLY A 269 -0.72 3.58 -14.95
CA GLY A 269 0.15 2.52 -15.47
C GLY A 269 -0.17 2.11 -16.92
N GLY A 270 0.87 1.82 -17.70
CA GLY A 270 0.77 1.49 -19.12
C GLY A 270 -0.07 0.26 -19.49
N SER A 271 -0.46 -0.58 -18.53
CA SER A 271 -1.43 -1.68 -18.72
C SER A 271 -2.89 -1.28 -18.48
N GLN A 272 -3.16 -0.05 -18.01
CA GLN A 272 -4.50 0.50 -17.74
C GLN A 272 -5.36 -0.39 -16.81
N THR A 273 -4.73 -1.10 -15.88
CA THR A 273 -5.38 -2.06 -14.97
C THR A 273 -5.91 -1.42 -13.70
N ASP A 274 -5.53 -0.18 -13.43
CA ASP A 274 -5.93 0.57 -12.26
C ASP A 274 -6.32 2.00 -12.67
N ALA A 275 -7.11 2.65 -11.82
CA ALA A 275 -7.51 4.03 -11.98
C ALA A 275 -7.44 4.78 -10.64
N LEU A 276 -7.15 6.08 -10.72
CA LEU A 276 -7.18 7.02 -9.61
C LEU A 276 -8.33 8.00 -9.84
N ILE A 277 -9.38 7.92 -9.03
CA ILE A 277 -10.66 8.61 -9.29
C ILE A 277 -11.10 9.45 -8.09
N THR A 278 -11.88 10.50 -8.32
CA THR A 278 -12.53 11.30 -7.26
C THR A 278 -13.94 11.67 -7.66
N LEU A 279 -14.77 12.06 -6.68
CA LEU A 279 -16.14 12.49 -6.89
C LEU A 279 -16.21 13.80 -7.68
N SER A 280 -17.19 13.91 -8.59
CA SER A 280 -17.50 15.14 -9.31
C SER A 280 -18.95 15.58 -9.08
N ASP A 281 -19.16 16.89 -9.06
CA ASP A 281 -20.47 17.54 -8.85
C ASP A 281 -21.34 17.63 -10.11
N GLU A 282 -20.77 17.41 -11.31
CA GLU A 282 -21.44 17.72 -12.56
C GLU A 282 -21.87 16.47 -13.34
N LYS A 283 -23.08 16.50 -13.92
CA LYS A 283 -23.53 15.46 -14.87
C LYS A 283 -22.73 15.46 -16.18
N GLU A 284 -21.99 16.54 -16.44
CA GLU A 284 -21.17 16.74 -17.64
C GLU A 284 -19.67 16.59 -17.34
N VAL A 285 -19.27 15.62 -16.50
CA VAL A 285 -17.86 15.33 -16.19
C VAL A 285 -16.97 15.22 -17.43
N GLY A 286 -17.53 14.79 -18.57
CA GLY A 286 -16.84 14.74 -19.85
C GLY A 286 -16.35 16.08 -20.42
N LYS A 287 -16.82 17.23 -19.90
CA LYS A 287 -16.29 18.56 -20.25
C LYS A 287 -15.19 19.04 -19.31
N TYR A 288 -15.02 18.38 -18.16
CA TYR A 288 -14.16 18.79 -17.04
C TYR A 288 -13.22 17.66 -16.62
N VAL A 289 -12.77 16.89 -17.61
CA VAL A 289 -11.78 15.82 -17.45
C VAL A 289 -10.59 16.40 -16.71
N THR A 290 -10.03 15.67 -15.78
CA THR A 290 -8.69 15.97 -15.26
C THR A 290 -7.73 16.20 -16.44
N LYS A 291 -6.70 17.00 -16.26
CA LYS A 291 -5.61 17.10 -17.22
C LYS A 291 -4.32 16.63 -16.58
N LEU A 292 -3.27 16.47 -17.38
CA LEU A 292 -1.94 16.43 -16.82
C LEU A 292 -1.55 17.83 -16.35
N ASP A 293 -0.85 17.90 -15.23
CA ASP A 293 -0.23 19.15 -14.79
C ASP A 293 0.71 19.69 -15.89
N GLN A 294 0.91 21.01 -15.95
CA GLN A 294 1.73 21.65 -16.97
C GLN A 294 3.18 21.81 -16.49
N PRO A 295 4.18 21.91 -17.39
CA PRO A 295 5.58 22.04 -16.99
C PRO A 295 5.87 23.32 -16.18
N ASP A 296 5.05 24.36 -16.32
CA ASP A 296 5.15 25.60 -15.57
C ASP A 296 4.42 25.56 -14.21
N THR A 297 3.76 24.44 -13.86
CA THR A 297 3.13 24.25 -12.56
C THR A 297 4.20 24.29 -11.45
N LYS A 298 4.11 25.31 -10.60
CA LYS A 298 5.06 25.55 -9.51
C LYS A 298 5.08 24.39 -8.52
N GLY A 299 6.26 23.80 -8.30
CA GLY A 299 6.48 22.73 -7.32
C GLY A 299 6.62 21.33 -7.92
N ILE A 300 6.45 21.20 -9.23
CA ILE A 300 6.64 19.96 -9.97
C ILE A 300 8.08 19.90 -10.51
N LYS A 301 8.63 18.68 -10.55
CA LYS A 301 9.90 18.41 -11.21
C LYS A 301 9.64 18.16 -12.70
N VAL A 302 10.31 18.92 -13.56
CA VAL A 302 10.33 18.70 -15.02
C VAL A 302 11.67 18.03 -15.37
N ASP A 303 11.63 17.09 -16.31
CA ASP A 303 12.79 16.37 -16.83
C ASP A 303 13.66 17.17 -17.81
#